data_AF-A0A5C3EPK7-F1
#
_entry.id   AF-A0A5C3EPK7-F1
#
_cell.length_a   1.000
_cell.length_b   1.000
_cell.length_c   1.000
_cell.angle_alpha   90.00
_cell.angle_beta   90.00
_cell.angle_gamma   90.00
#
_symmetry.space_group_name_H-M   'P 1'
#
loop_
_entity.id
_entity.type
_entity.pdbx_description
1 polymer ?
#
loop_
_entity_poly.entity_id
_entity_poly.type
_entity_poly.pdbx_seq_one_letter_code
_entity_poly.pdbx_strand_id
1 'polypeptide(L)'
;MTFPRALLLSTLLASAALVRAAPFPSTCDLDLRSWGEITIAGTPLSVGKDGKIVVGGSPVHFAPAVCSSQRLGPKWLTEQSKGYLVNANEPSQCLTVSNLDQSGATFSLEDCRFNGAGDVWSSQSFAWIFENDGTSNDADAYFNGENYNVVNASSPPIYTLRTQNTKSNFDGKLGELIADYTPNLTSLPSGQLKIPMTKLPVDAPATPPTLNCSEFTIGQVIFNNETSSSNQYNGPLDSHWNAQSNTSDQFVFEQCDYSPIGLKAADDYVYGRMRPGSNLANGAFECYYISGSFGGDESNKPGNNPIINGFEIHRCSYSAQKSLDIVRYSKSDNTFDYVPFGNASTPGKMYWYAQSDYVREYDVSQYIWNHGKGVGQVYLSPDNANLTKYPPAKVTFKADPAA
;
A
#
# COMPACT_ATOMS: atom_id res chain seq x y z
N MET A 1 -21.62 26.89 -68.43
CA MET A 1 -21.60 25.91 -67.33
C MET A 1 -20.36 26.17 -66.50
N THR A 2 -20.55 26.83 -65.37
CA THR A 2 -19.49 27.39 -64.53
C THR A 2 -19.40 26.59 -63.24
N PHE A 3 -18.21 26.07 -62.94
CA PHE A 3 -17.82 25.62 -61.60
C PHE A 3 -17.94 26.78 -60.59
N PRO A 4 -18.24 26.47 -59.32
CA PRO A 4 -17.16 26.61 -58.35
C PRO A 4 -17.03 25.43 -57.38
N ARG A 5 -15.77 25.17 -57.04
CA ARG A 5 -15.29 24.44 -55.87
C ARG A 5 -15.92 25.02 -54.60
N ALA A 6 -16.55 24.19 -53.78
CA ALA A 6 -16.86 24.51 -52.38
C ALA A 6 -16.06 23.56 -51.50
N LEU A 7 -15.23 24.15 -50.64
CA LEU A 7 -14.33 23.49 -49.71
C LEU A 7 -15.12 22.73 -48.63
N LEU A 8 -14.70 21.48 -48.40
CA LEU A 8 -14.77 20.83 -47.09
C LEU A 8 -13.84 21.58 -46.12
N LEU A 9 -14.38 22.39 -45.22
CA LEU A 9 -13.71 22.84 -43.99
C LEU A 9 -14.72 23.60 -43.11
N SER A 10 -15.47 22.86 -42.30
CA SER A 10 -16.32 23.44 -41.25
C SER A 10 -16.34 22.55 -40.01
N THR A 11 -15.17 22.32 -39.42
CA THR A 11 -15.06 21.85 -38.03
C THR A 11 -13.77 22.40 -37.45
N LEU A 12 -13.84 23.55 -36.79
CA LEU A 12 -12.96 24.00 -35.69
C LEU A 12 -13.37 25.44 -35.36
N LEU A 13 -13.50 25.72 -34.06
CA LEU A 13 -13.96 26.98 -33.45
C LEU A 13 -15.47 27.07 -33.18
N ALA A 14 -16.04 26.00 -32.59
CA ALA A 14 -16.93 26.24 -31.47
C ALA A 14 -16.02 26.63 -30.29
N SER A 15 -15.76 27.93 -30.17
CA SER A 15 -15.14 28.53 -29.00
C SER A 15 -16.05 28.24 -27.82
N ALA A 16 -15.81 27.10 -27.15
CA ALA A 16 -16.18 26.95 -25.77
C ALA A 16 -15.44 28.08 -25.05
N ALA A 17 -16.16 29.16 -24.80
CA ALA A 17 -15.84 30.07 -23.72
C ALA A 17 -15.89 29.23 -22.45
N LEU A 18 -14.77 28.54 -22.18
CA LEU A 18 -14.34 28.23 -20.83
C LEU A 18 -14.28 29.59 -20.14
N VAL A 19 -15.41 30.00 -19.56
CA VAL A 19 -15.36 30.88 -18.41
C VAL A 19 -14.65 30.05 -17.36
N ARG A 20 -13.32 30.08 -17.40
CA ARG A 20 -12.48 29.83 -16.24
C ARG A 20 -13.06 30.80 -15.21
N ALA A 21 -13.89 30.30 -14.30
CA ALA A 21 -14.26 31.07 -13.12
C ALA A 21 -12.92 31.59 -12.58
N ALA A 22 -12.80 32.91 -12.47
CA ALA A 22 -11.58 33.52 -11.97
C ALA A 22 -11.23 32.81 -10.65
N PRO A 23 -9.99 32.30 -10.48
CA PRO A 23 -9.61 31.70 -9.22
C PRO A 23 -9.78 32.80 -8.17
N PHE A 24 -10.76 32.67 -7.28
CA PHE A 24 -10.79 33.50 -6.09
C PHE A 24 -9.50 33.14 -5.34
N PRO A 25 -8.57 34.09 -5.12
CA PRO A 25 -7.34 33.77 -4.44
C PRO A 25 -7.70 33.36 -3.01
N SER A 26 -7.47 32.09 -2.69
CA SER A 26 -7.49 31.56 -1.34
C SER A 26 -6.58 32.41 -0.46
N THR A 27 -7.00 32.74 0.76
CA THR A 27 -6.13 33.38 1.77
C THR A 27 -5.14 32.40 2.41
N CYS A 28 -5.19 31.13 2.01
CA CYS A 28 -4.40 30.04 2.58
C CYS A 28 -3.11 29.81 1.80
N ASP A 29 -2.05 29.52 2.54
CA ASP A 29 -0.73 29.19 2.01
C ASP A 29 -0.64 27.68 1.73
N LEU A 30 -0.58 27.32 0.45
CA LEU A 30 -0.36 25.95 0.02
C LEU A 30 1.14 25.62 0.00
N ASP A 31 1.55 24.60 0.77
CA ASP A 31 2.93 24.10 0.78
C ASP A 31 3.02 22.73 0.13
N LEU A 32 3.24 22.70 -1.20
CA LEU A 32 3.44 21.45 -1.96
C LEU A 32 4.75 20.74 -1.64
N ARG A 33 5.60 21.28 -0.74
CA ARG A 33 6.77 20.58 -0.21
C ARG A 33 6.48 19.89 1.12
N SER A 34 5.33 20.13 1.73
CA SER A 34 4.86 19.40 2.90
C SER A 34 3.80 18.41 2.44
N TRP A 35 4.20 17.23 1.96
CA TRP A 35 3.28 16.23 1.43
C TRP A 35 3.55 14.83 1.98
N GLY A 36 2.53 13.98 1.95
CA GLY A 36 2.67 12.56 2.26
C GLY A 36 1.34 11.83 2.31
N GLU A 37 1.37 10.60 2.77
CA GLU A 37 0.18 9.75 2.86
C GLU A 37 -0.61 10.11 4.12
N ILE A 38 -1.87 10.50 3.94
CA ILE A 38 -2.78 10.65 5.08
C ILE A 38 -3.24 9.27 5.50
N THR A 39 -3.19 8.97 6.79
CA THR A 39 -3.63 7.68 7.33
C THR A 39 -4.71 7.83 8.38
N ILE A 40 -5.52 6.79 8.55
CA ILE A 40 -6.40 6.59 9.70
C ILE A 40 -6.05 5.26 10.35
N ALA A 41 -5.71 5.29 11.64
CA ALA A 41 -5.15 4.13 12.35
C ALA A 41 -4.01 3.43 11.58
N GLY A 42 -3.11 4.22 10.96
CA GLY A 42 -1.98 3.71 10.17
C GLY A 42 -2.35 3.13 8.80
N THR A 43 -3.61 3.22 8.38
CA THR A 43 -4.08 2.80 7.05
C THR A 43 -4.23 3.99 6.11
N PRO A 44 -3.59 3.99 4.92
CA PRO A 44 -3.61 5.14 4.03
C PRO A 44 -5.00 5.40 3.44
N LEU A 45 -5.23 6.66 3.10
CA LEU A 45 -6.34 7.07 2.24
C LEU A 45 -6.00 6.82 0.76
N SER A 46 -6.99 6.37 0.01
CA SER A 46 -6.88 6.00 -1.40
C SER A 46 -8.14 6.37 -2.16
N VAL A 47 -8.10 6.33 -3.50
CA VAL A 47 -9.28 6.52 -4.34
C VAL A 47 -9.87 5.16 -4.71
N GLY A 48 -11.15 4.97 -4.42
CA GLY A 48 -11.96 3.82 -4.80
C GLY A 48 -12.30 3.83 -6.30
N LYS A 49 -12.81 2.70 -6.81
CA LYS A 49 -13.19 2.56 -8.23
C LYS A 49 -14.32 3.53 -8.64
N ASP A 50 -15.11 3.97 -7.68
CA ASP A 50 -16.21 4.92 -7.81
C ASP A 50 -15.78 6.37 -7.60
N GLY A 51 -14.48 6.64 -7.42
CA GLY A 51 -13.94 7.99 -7.20
C GLY A 51 -14.03 8.50 -5.77
N LYS A 52 -14.65 7.72 -4.85
CA LYS A 52 -14.70 8.07 -3.44
C LYS A 52 -13.38 7.77 -2.74
N ILE A 53 -13.11 8.47 -1.65
CA ILE A 53 -11.99 8.17 -0.77
C ILE A 53 -12.34 6.94 0.07
N VAL A 54 -11.46 5.96 -0.01
CA VAL A 54 -11.50 4.73 0.77
C VAL A 54 -10.29 4.68 1.70
N VAL A 55 -10.46 3.97 2.81
CA VAL A 55 -9.42 3.69 3.77
C VAL A 55 -8.81 2.34 3.44
N GLY A 56 -7.57 2.35 2.97
CA GLY A 56 -6.83 1.21 2.43
C GLY A 56 -6.88 1.18 0.90
N GLY A 57 -5.74 0.86 0.29
CA GLY A 57 -5.54 0.93 -1.16
C GLY A 57 -4.23 1.63 -1.51
N SER A 58 -4.05 1.88 -2.81
CA SER A 58 -2.88 2.63 -3.28
C SER A 58 -2.95 4.06 -2.76
N PRO A 59 -1.96 4.52 -1.99
CA PRO A 59 -2.05 5.77 -1.25
C PRO A 59 -2.10 6.96 -2.20
N VAL A 60 -2.94 7.95 -1.87
CA VAL A 60 -2.85 9.28 -2.46
C VAL A 60 -1.97 10.16 -1.57
N HIS A 61 -1.09 10.94 -2.18
CA HIS A 61 -0.30 11.94 -1.48
C HIS A 61 -1.10 13.22 -1.36
N PHE A 62 -1.19 13.74 -0.13
CA PHE A 62 -1.87 14.99 0.16
C PHE A 62 -0.87 16.04 0.64
N ALA A 63 -1.16 17.31 0.33
CA ALA A 63 -0.47 18.47 0.89
C ALA A 63 -1.47 19.35 1.65
N PRO A 64 -1.09 19.94 2.80
CA PRO A 64 -1.93 20.88 3.52
C PRO A 64 -1.79 22.29 2.92
N ALA A 65 -2.91 23.00 2.87
CA ALA A 65 -2.94 24.44 2.66
C ALA A 65 -3.41 25.12 3.94
N VAL A 66 -2.58 25.98 4.53
CA VAL A 66 -2.80 26.58 5.85
C VAL A 66 -3.45 27.94 5.71
N CYS A 67 -4.68 28.10 6.21
CA CYS A 67 -5.38 29.38 6.18
C CYS A 67 -5.09 30.23 7.42
N SER A 68 -4.84 29.59 8.54
CA SER A 68 -4.50 30.24 9.80
C SER A 68 -3.83 29.22 10.72
N SER A 69 -2.80 29.65 11.43
CA SER A 69 -2.16 28.87 12.46
C SER A 69 -1.88 29.70 13.70
N GLN A 70 -1.84 29.03 14.84
CA GLN A 70 -1.48 29.59 16.12
C GLN A 70 -0.53 28.63 16.84
N ARG A 71 0.59 29.16 17.33
CA ARG A 71 1.49 28.40 18.20
C ARG A 71 1.14 28.64 19.66
N LEU A 72 1.21 27.59 20.44
CA LEU A 72 0.77 27.54 21.84
C LEU A 72 1.81 26.81 22.71
N GLY A 73 1.63 26.96 24.02
CA GLY A 73 2.40 26.23 25.03
C GLY A 73 3.83 26.73 25.24
N PRO A 74 4.54 26.15 26.23
CA PRO A 74 5.94 26.48 26.49
C PRO A 74 6.80 26.19 25.26
N LYS A 75 7.64 27.16 24.86
CA LYS A 75 8.53 27.08 23.68
C LYS A 75 7.81 26.98 22.33
N TRP A 76 6.49 27.23 22.25
CA TRP A 76 5.73 27.27 21.00
C TRP A 76 5.75 25.94 20.23
N LEU A 77 5.79 24.83 20.94
CA LEU A 77 5.92 23.48 20.34
C LEU A 77 4.59 22.94 19.83
N THR A 78 3.45 23.41 20.35
CA THR A 78 2.14 23.01 19.84
C THR A 78 1.67 24.01 18.79
N GLU A 79 1.35 23.54 17.59
CA GLU A 79 0.78 24.35 16.51
C GLU A 79 -0.64 23.87 16.21
N GLN A 80 -1.61 24.77 16.34
CA GLN A 80 -3.00 24.55 15.93
C GLN A 80 -3.24 25.28 14.61
N SER A 81 -3.70 24.55 13.60
CA SER A 81 -3.90 25.08 12.26
C SER A 81 -5.27 24.75 11.72
N LYS A 82 -5.76 25.58 10.80
CA LYS A 82 -6.95 25.31 9.99
C LYS A 82 -6.68 25.56 8.52
N GLY A 83 -7.35 24.79 7.67
CA GLY A 83 -7.10 24.82 6.25
C GLY A 83 -7.85 23.77 5.46
N TYR A 84 -7.22 23.31 4.39
CA TYR A 84 -7.74 22.25 3.54
C TYR A 84 -6.61 21.33 3.06
N LEU A 85 -7.00 20.19 2.50
CA LEU A 85 -6.09 19.14 2.06
C LEU A 85 -6.26 18.95 0.57
N VAL A 86 -5.17 19.08 -0.18
CA VAL A 86 -5.17 18.91 -1.64
C VAL A 86 -4.49 17.62 -2.04
N ASN A 87 -4.86 17.06 -3.19
CA ASN A 87 -4.04 16.08 -3.87
C ASN A 87 -2.72 16.73 -4.28
N ALA A 88 -1.59 16.25 -3.76
CA ALA A 88 -0.29 16.84 -4.00
C ALA A 88 0.16 16.75 -5.48
N ASN A 89 -0.36 15.76 -6.23
CA ASN A 89 -0.09 15.61 -7.66
C ASN A 89 -1.06 16.40 -8.56
N GLU A 90 -2.23 16.80 -8.04
CA GLU A 90 -3.22 17.63 -8.73
C GLU A 90 -3.77 18.67 -7.74
N PRO A 91 -3.03 19.77 -7.47
CA PRO A 91 -3.35 20.70 -6.38
C PRO A 91 -4.64 21.48 -6.57
N SER A 92 -5.28 21.38 -7.74
CA SER A 92 -6.63 21.92 -7.97
C SER A 92 -7.72 21.09 -7.32
N GLN A 93 -7.42 19.84 -6.91
CA GLN A 93 -8.36 18.92 -6.28
C GLN A 93 -8.16 18.85 -4.76
N CYS A 94 -9.24 19.10 -4.04
CA CYS A 94 -9.34 19.09 -2.60
C CYS A 94 -10.06 17.83 -2.08
N LEU A 95 -9.62 17.32 -0.93
CA LEU A 95 -10.37 16.33 -0.17
C LEU A 95 -11.70 16.93 0.28
N THR A 96 -12.79 16.37 -0.23
CA THR A 96 -14.11 16.99 -0.17
C THR A 96 -15.13 16.00 0.32
N VAL A 97 -15.95 16.38 1.29
CA VAL A 97 -17.10 15.58 1.69
C VAL A 97 -18.33 15.93 0.86
N SER A 98 -19.03 14.90 0.39
CA SER A 98 -20.32 15.01 -0.28
C SER A 98 -21.45 14.82 0.73
N ASN A 99 -22.60 15.48 0.50
CA ASN A 99 -23.78 15.38 1.36
C ASN A 99 -23.49 15.68 2.84
N LEU A 100 -22.77 16.78 3.10
CA LEU A 100 -22.48 17.26 4.46
C LEU A 100 -23.76 17.27 5.32
N ASP A 101 -23.63 16.88 6.59
CA ASP A 101 -24.71 16.76 7.59
C ASP A 101 -25.75 15.65 7.33
N GLN A 102 -25.59 14.88 6.25
CA GLN A 102 -26.43 13.71 5.98
C GLN A 102 -25.75 12.42 6.46
N SER A 103 -26.55 11.41 6.79
CA SER A 103 -26.03 10.10 7.15
C SER A 103 -25.28 9.48 5.97
N GLY A 104 -24.03 9.03 6.20
CA GLY A 104 -23.22 8.42 5.15
C GLY A 104 -22.57 9.44 4.21
N ALA A 105 -22.28 10.64 4.69
CA ALA A 105 -21.49 11.63 3.96
C ALA A 105 -20.08 11.09 3.67
N THR A 106 -19.73 10.96 2.40
CA THR A 106 -18.49 10.31 1.95
C THR A 106 -17.54 11.30 1.31
N PHE A 107 -16.24 11.02 1.40
CA PHE A 107 -15.21 11.86 0.80
C PHE A 107 -14.92 11.49 -0.66
N SER A 108 -14.48 12.47 -1.44
CA SER A 108 -13.98 12.35 -2.83
C SER A 108 -12.91 13.44 -3.06
N LEU A 109 -12.23 13.38 -4.21
CA LEU A 109 -11.43 14.50 -4.70
C LEU A 109 -12.29 15.34 -5.64
N GLU A 110 -12.49 16.62 -5.31
CA GLU A 110 -13.26 17.57 -6.12
C GLU A 110 -12.47 18.88 -6.26
N ASP A 111 -12.84 19.73 -7.21
CA ASP A 111 -12.23 21.05 -7.35
C ASP A 111 -12.26 21.83 -6.01
N CYS A 112 -11.15 22.48 -5.68
CA CYS A 112 -11.06 23.32 -4.49
C CYS A 112 -12.03 24.51 -4.58
N ARG A 113 -12.82 24.71 -3.53
CA ARG A 113 -13.90 25.71 -3.45
C ARG A 113 -13.63 26.69 -2.33
N PHE A 114 -13.80 27.97 -2.67
CA PHE A 114 -13.63 29.10 -1.76
C PHE A 114 -14.89 29.96 -1.78
N ASN A 115 -15.25 30.53 -0.64
CA ASN A 115 -16.31 31.51 -0.55
C ASN A 115 -15.84 32.87 -1.14
N GLY A 116 -16.75 33.85 -1.25
CA GLY A 116 -16.42 35.18 -1.77
C GLY A 116 -15.43 35.99 -0.93
N ALA A 117 -15.11 35.55 0.29
CA ALA A 117 -14.09 36.13 1.16
C ALA A 117 -12.73 35.42 1.05
N GLY A 118 -12.63 34.32 0.28
CA GLY A 118 -11.41 33.53 0.11
C GLY A 118 -11.24 32.42 1.16
N ASP A 119 -12.22 32.19 2.04
CA ASP A 119 -12.18 31.07 2.98
C ASP A 119 -12.57 29.77 2.26
N VAL A 120 -11.96 28.67 2.71
CA VAL A 120 -12.34 27.32 2.24
C VAL A 120 -13.82 27.03 2.51
N TRP A 121 -14.48 26.38 1.55
CA TRP A 121 -15.84 25.88 1.74
C TRP A 121 -15.92 24.84 2.87
N SER A 122 -17.04 24.81 3.60
CA SER A 122 -17.22 23.93 4.77
C SER A 122 -16.95 22.46 4.45
N SER A 123 -17.42 21.97 3.29
CA SER A 123 -17.19 20.59 2.85
C SER A 123 -15.72 20.21 2.58
N GLN A 124 -14.80 21.17 2.63
CA GLN A 124 -13.35 21.00 2.41
C GLN A 124 -12.53 21.52 3.60
N SER A 125 -13.19 21.90 4.70
CA SER A 125 -12.53 22.52 5.85
C SER A 125 -12.00 21.47 6.83
N PHE A 126 -10.71 21.57 7.14
CA PHE A 126 -10.00 20.74 8.10
C PHE A 126 -9.29 21.61 9.15
N ALA A 127 -9.02 21.00 10.30
CA ALA A 127 -8.16 21.55 11.33
C ALA A 127 -7.19 20.46 11.80
N TRP A 128 -6.01 20.86 12.27
CA TRP A 128 -5.05 19.89 12.80
C TRP A 128 -4.20 20.48 13.93
N ILE A 129 -3.72 19.57 14.77
CA ILE A 129 -2.85 19.84 15.91
C ILE A 129 -1.53 19.13 15.66
N PHE A 130 -0.44 19.89 15.64
CA PHE A 130 0.91 19.37 15.52
C PHE A 130 1.70 19.64 16.79
N GLU A 131 2.23 18.58 17.40
CA GLU A 131 3.11 18.66 18.57
C GLU A 131 4.57 18.51 18.10
N ASN A 132 5.29 19.62 18.01
CA ASN A 132 6.69 19.68 17.58
C ASN A 132 7.64 19.39 18.76
N ASP A 133 7.46 18.25 19.41
CA ASP A 133 8.31 17.80 20.54
C ASP A 133 9.48 16.91 20.09
N GLY A 134 9.60 16.66 18.79
CA GLY A 134 10.64 15.84 18.17
C GLY A 134 10.34 14.34 18.18
N THR A 135 9.18 13.90 18.65
CA THR A 135 8.81 12.46 18.71
C THR A 135 8.00 11.98 17.51
N SER A 136 7.25 12.87 16.86
CA SER A 136 6.41 12.58 15.70
C SER A 136 6.49 13.73 14.69
N ASN A 137 6.46 13.40 13.40
CA ASN A 137 6.35 14.40 12.33
C ASN A 137 4.92 14.49 11.78
N ASP A 138 3.95 13.85 12.43
CA ASP A 138 2.56 13.81 11.99
C ASP A 138 1.67 14.68 12.88
N ALA A 139 0.74 15.41 12.26
CA ALA A 139 -0.32 16.14 12.93
C ALA A 139 -1.60 15.30 13.04
N ASP A 140 -2.33 15.45 14.15
CA ASP A 140 -3.69 14.94 14.30
C ASP A 140 -4.67 15.89 13.62
N ALA A 141 -5.35 15.42 12.59
CA ALA A 141 -6.24 16.20 11.76
C ALA A 141 -7.70 15.75 11.85
N TYR A 142 -8.58 16.74 11.84
CA TYR A 142 -10.01 16.62 12.07
C TYR A 142 -10.74 17.28 10.92
N PHE A 143 -11.82 16.66 10.47
CA PHE A 143 -12.74 17.32 9.57
C PHE A 143 -13.54 18.37 10.34
N ASN A 144 -13.39 19.64 9.95
CA ASN A 144 -13.94 20.78 10.70
C ASN A 144 -15.34 21.17 10.19
N GLY A 145 -15.58 21.00 8.88
CA GLY A 145 -16.87 21.28 8.26
C GLY A 145 -17.34 22.72 8.49
N GLU A 146 -18.52 22.89 9.06
CA GLU A 146 -19.08 24.21 9.42
C GLU A 146 -18.49 24.83 10.70
N ASN A 147 -17.61 24.12 11.42
CA ASN A 147 -16.94 24.70 12.58
C ASN A 147 -15.79 25.62 12.11
N TYR A 148 -15.94 26.93 12.30
CA TYR A 148 -14.93 27.91 11.91
C TYR A 148 -13.81 28.12 12.94
N ASN A 149 -13.95 27.51 14.13
CA ASN A 149 -12.98 27.60 15.21
C ASN A 149 -11.80 26.64 15.01
N VAL A 150 -10.72 26.89 15.73
CA VAL A 150 -9.63 25.92 15.88
C VAL A 150 -10.13 24.71 16.70
N VAL A 151 -9.62 23.53 16.37
CA VAL A 151 -9.93 22.29 17.10
C VAL A 151 -8.93 22.08 18.23
N ASN A 152 -9.43 21.87 19.44
CA ASN A 152 -8.63 21.50 20.62
C ASN A 152 -9.49 20.83 21.70
N ALA A 153 -8.90 20.47 22.84
CA ALA A 153 -9.60 19.79 23.93
C ALA A 153 -10.82 20.56 24.48
N SER A 154 -10.82 21.88 24.42
CA SER A 154 -11.93 22.74 24.88
C SER A 154 -12.91 23.13 23.77
N SER A 155 -12.56 22.86 22.52
CA SER A 155 -13.36 23.14 21.32
C SER A 155 -13.17 21.99 20.32
N PRO A 156 -13.79 20.81 20.56
CA PRO A 156 -13.67 19.65 19.69
C PRO A 156 -14.32 19.90 18.32
N PRO A 157 -14.02 19.07 17.30
CA PRO A 157 -14.69 19.17 16.01
C PRO A 157 -16.19 18.85 16.16
N ILE A 158 -17.02 19.32 15.23
CA ILE A 158 -18.45 18.98 15.19
C ILE A 158 -18.75 17.76 14.30
N TYR A 159 -17.71 17.15 13.72
CA TYR A 159 -17.78 15.92 12.93
C TYR A 159 -16.80 14.88 13.46
N THR A 160 -17.19 13.61 13.38
CA THR A 160 -16.30 12.47 13.55
C THR A 160 -16.08 11.76 12.24
N LEU A 161 -14.90 11.18 12.07
CA LEU A 161 -14.58 10.31 10.96
C LEU A 161 -14.69 8.85 11.39
N ARG A 162 -15.26 8.02 10.51
CA ARG A 162 -15.22 6.57 10.64
C ARG A 162 -15.03 5.91 9.28
N THR A 163 -14.70 4.63 9.32
CA THR A 163 -14.69 3.77 8.14
C THR A 163 -16.04 3.11 7.95
N GLN A 164 -16.34 2.75 6.70
CA GLN A 164 -17.52 1.95 6.35
C GLN A 164 -17.53 0.60 7.10
N ASN A 165 -16.37 -0.04 7.23
CA ASN A 165 -16.19 -1.33 7.89
C ASN A 165 -15.26 -1.20 9.10
N THR A 166 -15.52 -1.98 10.15
CA THR A 166 -14.68 -2.03 11.36
C THR A 166 -13.50 -2.99 11.23
N LYS A 167 -13.48 -3.82 10.19
CA LYS A 167 -12.40 -4.76 9.86
C LYS A 167 -12.10 -4.64 8.37
N SER A 168 -10.84 -4.86 8.01
CA SER A 168 -10.46 -4.81 6.60
C SER A 168 -11.14 -5.96 5.85
N ASN A 169 -11.60 -5.67 4.65
CA ASN A 169 -12.00 -6.70 3.71
C ASN A 169 -10.77 -7.49 3.23
N PHE A 170 -11.01 -8.47 2.36
CA PHE A 170 -9.94 -9.29 1.80
C PHE A 170 -8.84 -8.47 1.10
N ASP A 171 -9.23 -7.41 0.38
CA ASP A 171 -8.32 -6.48 -0.29
C ASP A 171 -7.62 -5.50 0.66
N GLY A 172 -7.80 -5.65 1.98
CA GLY A 172 -7.18 -4.81 3.00
C GLY A 172 -7.82 -3.44 3.17
N LYS A 173 -9.04 -3.25 2.66
CA LYS A 173 -9.76 -1.98 2.73
C LYS A 173 -10.76 -1.98 3.88
N LEU A 174 -10.77 -0.91 4.64
CA LEU A 174 -11.82 -0.60 5.62
C LEU A 174 -13.05 0.04 4.95
N GLY A 175 -13.02 0.25 3.63
CA GLY A 175 -14.12 0.79 2.84
C GLY A 175 -14.09 2.32 2.77
N GLU A 176 -15.24 2.93 2.43
CA GLU A 176 -15.35 4.38 2.29
C GLU A 176 -15.02 5.12 3.60
N LEU A 177 -14.34 6.27 3.49
CA LEU A 177 -14.20 7.22 4.60
C LEU A 177 -15.50 8.00 4.73
N ILE A 178 -16.07 8.02 5.93
CA ILE A 178 -17.38 8.62 6.21
C ILE A 178 -17.22 9.69 7.29
N ALA A 179 -17.86 10.84 7.07
CA ALA A 179 -18.06 11.86 8.09
C ALA A 179 -19.45 11.71 8.70
N ASP A 180 -19.52 11.69 10.03
CA ASP A 180 -20.78 11.78 10.77
C ASP A 180 -20.86 13.12 11.49
N TYR A 181 -22.04 13.75 11.48
CA TYR A 181 -22.30 14.98 12.23
C TYR A 181 -22.49 14.67 13.72
N THR A 182 -21.61 15.21 14.57
CA THR A 182 -21.51 14.94 16.01
C THR A 182 -21.21 16.23 16.80
N PRO A 183 -22.15 17.19 16.85
CA PRO A 183 -21.87 18.54 17.34
C PRO A 183 -21.61 18.66 18.85
N ASN A 184 -22.00 17.65 19.64
CA ASN A 184 -21.94 17.69 21.10
C ASN A 184 -20.76 16.88 21.67
N LEU A 185 -19.64 16.78 20.94
CA LEU A 185 -18.44 16.15 21.46
C LEU A 185 -17.90 16.91 22.68
N THR A 186 -17.46 16.19 23.69
CA THR A 186 -16.85 16.76 24.92
C THR A 186 -15.35 16.57 24.98
N SER A 187 -14.78 15.87 24.00
CA SER A 187 -13.34 15.59 23.88
C SER A 187 -12.97 15.41 22.41
N LEU A 188 -11.68 15.51 22.11
CA LEU A 188 -11.16 15.17 20.79
C LEU A 188 -11.44 13.69 20.50
N PRO A 189 -12.00 13.34 19.33
CA PRO A 189 -12.20 11.95 18.97
C PRO A 189 -10.84 11.29 18.72
N SER A 190 -10.70 10.01 19.08
CA SER A 190 -9.50 9.22 18.79
C SER A 190 -9.52 8.66 17.37
N GLY A 191 -8.39 8.14 16.90
CA GLY A 191 -8.30 7.45 15.61
C GLY A 191 -8.60 8.34 14.40
N GLN A 192 -8.18 9.60 14.46
CA GLN A 192 -8.40 10.58 13.40
C GLN A 192 -7.34 10.48 12.29
N LEU A 193 -7.40 11.43 11.35
CA LEU A 193 -6.44 11.51 10.27
C LEU A 193 -5.07 11.91 10.81
N LYS A 194 -4.02 11.23 10.35
CA LYS A 194 -2.63 11.64 10.55
C LYS A 194 -2.13 12.26 9.26
N ILE A 195 -1.68 13.51 9.33
CA ILE A 195 -1.09 14.22 8.19
C ILE A 195 0.41 14.39 8.45
N PRO A 196 1.29 13.93 7.55
CA PRO A 196 2.71 14.18 7.68
C PRO A 196 3.02 15.67 7.44
N MET A 197 3.68 16.29 8.41
CA MET A 197 4.06 17.72 8.41
C MET A 197 5.53 17.94 7.99
N THR A 198 6.18 16.90 7.47
CA THR A 198 7.60 16.96 7.09
C THR A 198 7.78 17.73 5.78
N LYS A 199 8.72 18.69 5.76
CA LYS A 199 9.13 19.35 4.53
C LYS A 199 10.11 18.49 3.74
N LEU A 200 9.77 18.23 2.49
CA LEU A 200 10.54 17.45 1.53
C LEU A 200 11.16 18.35 0.46
N PRO A 201 12.41 18.09 0.03
CA PRO A 201 13.08 18.89 -1.00
C PRO A 201 12.63 18.57 -2.43
N VAL A 202 11.65 17.66 -2.58
CA VAL A 202 11.17 17.14 -3.85
C VAL A 202 9.65 17.25 -3.93
N ASP A 203 9.13 17.32 -5.14
CA ASP A 203 7.69 17.26 -5.41
C ASP A 203 7.15 15.85 -5.09
N ALA A 204 5.84 15.76 -4.86
CA ALA A 204 5.19 14.47 -4.63
C ALA A 204 5.39 13.54 -5.84
N PRO A 205 5.83 12.28 -5.63
CA PRO A 205 5.94 11.33 -6.71
C PRO A 205 4.56 11.07 -7.30
N ALA A 206 4.51 10.69 -8.57
CA ALA A 206 3.26 10.22 -9.16
C ALA A 206 2.72 9.05 -8.34
N THR A 207 1.40 9.01 -8.17
CA THR A 207 0.74 7.89 -7.49
C THR A 207 1.19 6.57 -8.13
N PRO A 208 1.75 5.63 -7.34
CA PRO A 208 2.22 4.38 -7.90
C PRO A 208 1.04 3.59 -8.48
N PRO A 209 1.28 2.73 -9.49
CA PRO A 209 0.21 1.96 -10.10
C PRO A 209 -0.44 1.04 -9.05
N THR A 210 -1.78 1.03 -9.01
CA THR A 210 -2.53 0.16 -8.10
C THR A 210 -2.25 -1.30 -8.44
N LEU A 211 -1.93 -2.09 -7.42
CA LEU A 211 -1.83 -3.54 -7.53
C LEU A 211 -3.24 -4.13 -7.55
N ASN A 212 -3.66 -4.65 -8.70
CA ASN A 212 -4.96 -5.27 -8.85
C ASN A 212 -4.83 -6.79 -8.68
N CYS A 213 -5.41 -7.32 -7.61
CA CYS A 213 -5.55 -8.75 -7.40
C CYS A 213 -6.96 -9.20 -7.80
N SER A 214 -7.06 -10.32 -8.51
CA SER A 214 -8.29 -10.73 -9.21
C SER A 214 -8.89 -12.03 -8.69
N GLU A 215 -8.03 -12.92 -8.19
CA GLU A 215 -8.40 -14.26 -7.74
C GLU A 215 -7.56 -14.60 -6.51
N PHE A 216 -8.13 -15.42 -5.63
CA PHE A 216 -7.37 -16.01 -4.54
C PHE A 216 -7.69 -17.48 -4.38
N THR A 217 -6.69 -18.22 -3.92
CA THR A 217 -6.78 -19.65 -3.64
C THR A 217 -6.28 -19.91 -2.23
N ILE A 218 -7.01 -20.72 -1.47
CA ILE A 218 -6.63 -21.14 -0.12
C ILE A 218 -6.08 -22.57 -0.22
N GLY A 219 -5.05 -22.87 0.55
CA GLY A 219 -4.45 -24.19 0.57
C GLY A 219 -3.27 -24.30 1.52
N GLN A 220 -2.51 -25.38 1.37
CA GLN A 220 -1.31 -25.64 2.16
C GLN A 220 -0.05 -25.49 1.31
N VAL A 221 1.02 -24.98 1.91
CA VAL A 221 2.35 -25.03 1.31
C VAL A 221 3.00 -26.37 1.67
N ILE A 222 3.38 -27.13 0.66
CA ILE A 222 4.04 -28.44 0.81
C ILE A 222 5.48 -28.33 0.33
N PHE A 223 6.41 -28.69 1.21
CA PHE A 223 7.83 -28.81 0.89
C PHE A 223 8.11 -30.25 0.46
N ASN A 224 8.39 -30.46 -0.83
CA ASN A 224 8.68 -31.76 -1.39
C ASN A 224 10.19 -31.90 -1.61
N ASN A 225 10.79 -32.92 -1.00
CA ASN A 225 12.17 -33.31 -1.25
C ASN A 225 12.33 -34.36 -2.36
N GLU A 226 11.28 -34.68 -3.12
CA GLU A 226 11.34 -35.72 -4.15
C GLU A 226 12.42 -35.45 -5.22
N THR A 227 12.76 -34.17 -5.42
CA THR A 227 13.83 -33.73 -6.32
C THR A 227 15.19 -33.63 -5.64
N SER A 228 15.27 -33.88 -4.33
CA SER A 228 16.41 -33.53 -3.49
C SER A 228 16.78 -34.62 -2.48
N SER A 229 17.90 -35.32 -2.72
CA SER A 229 18.49 -36.23 -1.73
C SER A 229 19.09 -35.50 -0.52
N SER A 230 19.28 -34.19 -0.62
CA SER A 230 19.88 -33.33 0.42
C SER A 230 18.89 -32.89 1.50
N ASN A 231 17.60 -32.75 1.15
CA ASN A 231 16.59 -32.32 2.09
C ASN A 231 15.90 -33.51 2.77
N GLN A 232 15.88 -33.53 4.11
CA GLN A 232 15.35 -34.69 4.85
C GLN A 232 13.84 -34.64 5.12
N TYR A 233 13.21 -33.48 4.91
CA TYR A 233 11.78 -33.27 5.18
C TYR A 233 10.92 -33.35 3.90
N ASN A 234 9.78 -34.03 4.00
CA ASN A 234 8.71 -34.00 3.01
C ASN A 234 7.36 -33.82 3.73
N GLY A 235 6.65 -32.74 3.46
CA GLY A 235 5.36 -32.48 4.11
C GLY A 235 4.95 -31.00 4.16
N PRO A 236 3.85 -30.70 4.87
CA PRO A 236 3.32 -29.33 4.98
C PRO A 236 4.26 -28.41 5.77
N LEU A 237 4.19 -27.10 5.50
CA LEU A 237 4.83 -26.07 6.30
C LEU A 237 3.81 -25.38 7.22
N ASP A 238 4.25 -25.01 8.41
CA ASP A 238 3.44 -24.18 9.32
C ASP A 238 3.42 -22.72 8.85
N SER A 239 2.58 -21.87 9.47
CA SER A 239 2.46 -20.45 9.11
C SER A 239 3.74 -19.62 9.31
N HIS A 240 4.77 -20.19 9.94
CA HIS A 240 6.09 -19.59 10.16
C HIS A 240 7.15 -20.18 9.20
N TRP A 241 6.71 -20.96 8.21
CA TRP A 241 7.55 -21.65 7.23
C TRP A 241 8.50 -22.67 7.86
N ASN A 242 8.09 -23.33 8.94
CA ASN A 242 8.83 -24.46 9.51
C ASN A 242 8.30 -25.80 8.98
N ALA A 243 9.22 -26.74 8.83
CA ALA A 243 8.94 -28.14 8.56
C ALA A 243 8.19 -28.80 9.73
N GLN A 244 6.87 -28.92 9.61
CA GLN A 244 6.00 -29.48 10.65
C GLN A 244 4.92 -30.39 10.04
N SER A 245 5.10 -31.71 10.15
CA SER A 245 4.26 -32.70 9.45
C SER A 245 2.81 -32.78 9.91
N ASN A 246 2.48 -32.26 11.10
CA ASN A 246 1.14 -32.30 11.70
C ASN A 246 0.40 -30.95 11.66
N THR A 247 0.93 -29.95 10.96
CA THR A 247 0.24 -28.66 10.84
C THR A 247 -0.94 -28.74 9.87
N SER A 248 -1.96 -27.94 10.16
CA SER A 248 -3.10 -27.67 9.27
C SER A 248 -3.16 -26.20 8.88
N ASP A 249 -2.05 -25.47 9.02
CA ASP A 249 -2.01 -24.06 8.68
C ASP A 249 -2.29 -23.85 7.20
N GLN A 250 -3.10 -22.84 6.93
CA GLN A 250 -3.50 -22.45 5.59
C GLN A 250 -2.74 -21.20 5.15
N PHE A 251 -2.60 -21.10 3.84
CA PHE A 251 -2.01 -19.98 3.13
C PHE A 251 -2.99 -19.52 2.06
N VAL A 252 -2.93 -18.24 1.73
CA VAL A 252 -3.72 -17.66 0.65
C VAL A 252 -2.76 -17.16 -0.42
N PHE A 253 -2.85 -17.74 -1.61
CA PHE A 253 -2.21 -17.19 -2.79
C PHE A 253 -3.19 -16.24 -3.48
N GLU A 254 -2.77 -15.00 -3.72
CA GLU A 254 -3.54 -14.02 -4.47
C GLU A 254 -2.89 -13.74 -5.80
N GLN A 255 -3.62 -13.96 -6.90
CA GLN A 255 -3.16 -13.64 -8.24
C GLN A 255 -3.32 -12.14 -8.49
N CYS A 256 -2.21 -11.45 -8.75
CA CYS A 256 -2.15 -10.00 -8.91
C CYS A 256 -1.46 -9.59 -10.22
N ASP A 257 -1.89 -8.45 -10.77
CA ASP A 257 -1.34 -7.87 -12.00
C ASP A 257 -0.11 -7.00 -11.69
N TYR A 258 1.07 -7.55 -11.98
CA TYR A 258 2.36 -6.85 -11.91
C TYR A 258 2.84 -6.34 -13.28
N SER A 259 1.97 -6.30 -14.30
CA SER A 259 2.32 -5.76 -15.61
C SER A 259 2.79 -4.30 -15.61
N PRO A 260 2.35 -3.40 -14.69
CA PRO A 260 2.89 -2.04 -14.60
C PRO A 260 4.38 -1.96 -14.29
N ILE A 261 4.95 -3.00 -13.68
CA ILE A 261 6.40 -3.10 -13.40
C ILE A 261 7.14 -4.04 -14.37
N GLY A 262 6.45 -4.51 -15.42
CA GLY A 262 7.03 -5.32 -16.49
C GLY A 262 6.94 -6.83 -16.28
N LEU A 263 6.24 -7.31 -15.24
CA LEU A 263 6.01 -8.74 -15.02
C LEU A 263 4.62 -9.12 -15.53
N LYS A 264 4.58 -9.81 -16.67
CA LYS A 264 3.33 -10.26 -17.29
C LYS A 264 3.19 -11.76 -17.13
N ALA A 265 2.00 -12.22 -16.77
CA ALA A 265 1.66 -13.64 -16.83
C ALA A 265 1.96 -14.20 -18.23
N ALA A 266 2.50 -15.41 -18.28
CA ALA A 266 2.88 -16.07 -19.52
C ALA A 266 2.65 -17.58 -19.39
N ASP A 267 2.07 -18.19 -20.43
CA ASP A 267 1.78 -19.62 -20.53
C ASP A 267 1.12 -20.18 -19.26
N ASP A 268 1.88 -20.93 -18.46
CA ASP A 268 1.42 -21.62 -17.24
C ASP A 268 1.73 -20.85 -15.94
N TYR A 269 2.35 -19.67 -16.00
CA TYR A 269 2.76 -18.92 -14.81
C TYR A 269 1.92 -17.67 -14.58
N VAL A 270 1.58 -17.46 -13.32
CA VAL A 270 0.94 -16.23 -12.83
C VAL A 270 1.73 -15.63 -11.68
N TYR A 271 1.56 -14.33 -11.47
CA TYR A 271 2.21 -13.59 -10.41
C TYR A 271 1.21 -13.22 -9.32
N GLY A 272 1.72 -13.07 -8.10
CA GLY A 272 0.88 -12.87 -6.95
C GLY A 272 1.67 -12.57 -5.69
N ARG A 273 0.98 -12.70 -4.57
CA ARG A 273 1.55 -12.61 -3.23
C ARG A 273 0.99 -13.72 -2.36
N MET A 274 1.76 -14.12 -1.35
CA MET A 274 1.36 -15.13 -0.38
C MET A 274 0.95 -14.45 0.92
N ARG A 275 -0.14 -14.89 1.54
CA ARG A 275 -0.65 -14.38 2.81
C ARG A 275 -0.89 -15.53 3.80
N PRO A 276 -0.81 -15.26 5.11
CA PRO A 276 -1.29 -16.20 6.12
C PRO A 276 -2.80 -16.46 5.94
N GLY A 277 -3.25 -17.70 6.04
CA GLY A 277 -4.66 -18.06 5.96
C GLY A 277 -5.51 -17.49 7.11
N SER A 278 -4.89 -17.23 8.26
CA SER A 278 -5.52 -16.58 9.43
C SER A 278 -6.10 -15.20 9.12
N ASN A 279 -5.57 -14.52 8.09
CA ASN A 279 -6.06 -13.21 7.63
C ASN A 279 -7.55 -13.20 7.27
N LEU A 280 -8.07 -14.32 6.77
CA LEU A 280 -9.47 -14.45 6.37
C LEU A 280 -10.42 -14.32 7.56
N ALA A 281 -10.00 -14.79 8.74
CA ALA A 281 -10.83 -14.83 9.94
C ALA A 281 -10.70 -13.57 10.80
N ASN A 282 -9.51 -12.99 10.87
CA ASN A 282 -9.24 -11.82 11.74
C ASN A 282 -9.39 -10.46 11.01
N GLY A 283 -9.48 -10.45 9.67
CA GLY A 283 -9.56 -9.23 8.88
C GLY A 283 -8.22 -8.49 8.74
N ALA A 284 -7.10 -9.18 8.95
CA ALA A 284 -5.76 -8.63 8.75
C ALA A 284 -5.39 -8.64 7.25
N PHE A 285 -4.55 -7.70 6.83
CA PHE A 285 -4.07 -7.57 5.45
C PHE A 285 -2.56 -7.64 5.38
N GLU A 286 -2.07 -8.84 5.65
CA GLU A 286 -0.65 -9.10 5.82
C GLU A 286 -0.17 -10.12 4.80
N CYS A 287 1.05 -9.94 4.32
CA CYS A 287 1.69 -10.76 3.31
C CYS A 287 3.01 -11.28 3.86
N TYR A 288 3.45 -12.43 3.36
CA TYR A 288 4.80 -12.90 3.59
C TYR A 288 5.78 -12.08 2.74
N TYR A 289 6.82 -11.60 3.41
CA TYR A 289 7.97 -10.92 2.82
C TYR A 289 9.23 -11.71 3.17
N ILE A 290 10.22 -11.68 2.30
CA ILE A 290 11.50 -12.33 2.51
C ILE A 290 12.29 -11.53 3.56
N SER A 291 12.78 -12.21 4.59
CA SER A 291 13.60 -11.58 5.61
C SER A 291 14.98 -11.27 5.05
N GLY A 292 15.34 -10.00 4.92
CA GLY A 292 16.66 -9.57 4.47
C GLY A 292 16.78 -9.40 2.95
N SER A 293 17.98 -9.03 2.48
CA SER A 293 18.21 -8.86 1.04
C SER A 293 18.35 -10.22 0.35
N PHE A 294 17.98 -10.30 -0.93
CA PHE A 294 18.19 -11.47 -1.78
C PHE A 294 19.68 -11.89 -1.91
N GLY A 295 20.63 -11.21 -1.26
CA GLY A 295 22.05 -11.55 -1.33
C GLY A 295 22.68 -11.29 -2.69
N GLY A 296 22.15 -10.34 -3.48
CA GLY A 296 22.71 -9.91 -4.76
C GLY A 296 23.30 -8.51 -4.75
N ASP A 297 24.08 -8.18 -5.78
CA ASP A 297 24.62 -6.81 -6.00
C ASP A 297 23.67 -5.92 -6.82
N GLU A 298 24.06 -4.66 -7.05
CA GLU A 298 23.29 -3.71 -7.88
C GLU A 298 23.09 -4.19 -9.34
N SER A 299 23.85 -5.20 -9.79
CA SER A 299 23.68 -5.84 -11.10
C SER A 299 22.72 -7.03 -11.06
N ASN A 300 21.99 -7.21 -9.95
CA ASN A 300 21.12 -8.34 -9.64
C ASN A 300 21.83 -9.69 -9.67
N LYS A 301 23.17 -9.75 -9.57
CA LYS A 301 23.90 -11.02 -9.58
C LYS A 301 23.87 -11.69 -8.22
N PRO A 302 23.66 -13.02 -8.15
CA PRO A 302 23.83 -13.76 -6.90
C PRO A 302 25.19 -13.50 -6.27
N GLY A 303 25.21 -13.21 -4.98
CA GLY A 303 26.44 -13.02 -4.22
C GLY A 303 27.22 -14.31 -4.02
N ASN A 304 28.50 -14.18 -3.65
CA ASN A 304 29.40 -15.32 -3.47
C ASN A 304 29.12 -16.13 -2.19
N ASN A 305 28.48 -15.52 -1.19
CA ASN A 305 28.12 -16.15 0.09
C ASN A 305 26.60 -16.07 0.32
N PRO A 306 25.79 -16.79 -0.48
CA PRO A 306 24.36 -16.68 -0.41
C PRO A 306 23.84 -17.35 0.87
N ILE A 307 23.00 -16.62 1.61
CA ILE A 307 22.32 -17.10 2.80
C ILE A 307 20.93 -17.59 2.44
N ILE A 308 20.38 -18.49 3.25
CA ILE A 308 18.95 -18.75 3.21
C ILE A 308 18.24 -17.47 3.66
N ASN A 309 17.08 -17.16 3.10
CA ASN A 309 16.23 -16.10 3.62
C ASN A 309 14.95 -16.74 4.16
N GLY A 310 14.56 -16.31 5.36
CA GLY A 310 13.27 -16.66 5.94
C GLY A 310 12.17 -15.74 5.49
N PHE A 311 11.06 -15.78 6.23
CA PHE A 311 9.89 -14.98 5.93
C PHE A 311 9.41 -14.24 7.17
N GLU A 312 9.00 -13.01 6.96
CA GLU A 312 8.34 -12.16 7.94
C GLU A 312 6.98 -11.73 7.41
N ILE A 313 6.08 -11.39 8.34
CA ILE A 313 4.72 -10.98 8.02
C ILE A 313 4.65 -9.47 8.18
N HIS A 314 4.36 -8.79 7.08
CA HIS A 314 4.12 -7.34 7.08
C HIS A 314 2.81 -7.01 6.39
N ARG A 315 2.35 -5.78 6.56
CA ARG A 315 1.22 -5.26 5.79
C ARG A 315 1.49 -5.41 4.29
N CYS A 316 0.55 -6.00 3.56
CA CYS A 316 0.67 -6.11 2.12
C CYS A 316 0.70 -4.74 1.45
N SER A 317 1.52 -4.59 0.41
CA SER A 317 1.48 -3.39 -0.45
C SER A 317 0.21 -3.37 -1.31
N TYR A 318 -0.34 -2.18 -1.52
CA TYR A 318 -1.45 -1.92 -2.43
C TYR A 318 -1.00 -1.45 -3.82
N SER A 319 0.31 -1.32 -4.04
CA SER A 319 0.89 -0.72 -5.23
C SER A 319 1.89 -1.67 -5.88
N ALA A 320 1.90 -1.73 -7.22
CA ALA A 320 2.87 -2.53 -7.96
C ALA A 320 4.21 -1.77 -8.03
N GLN A 321 5.24 -2.28 -7.34
CA GLN A 321 6.58 -1.67 -7.30
C GLN A 321 7.68 -2.75 -7.36
N LYS A 322 8.87 -2.38 -7.87
CA LYS A 322 9.98 -3.29 -8.16
C LYS A 322 10.65 -3.91 -6.92
N SER A 323 10.39 -3.37 -5.73
CA SER A 323 10.97 -3.82 -4.46
C SER A 323 10.08 -4.80 -3.67
N LEU A 324 8.96 -5.24 -4.23
CA LEU A 324 8.10 -6.21 -3.55
C LEU A 324 8.61 -7.63 -3.70
N ASP A 325 8.36 -8.42 -2.67
CA ASP A 325 8.47 -9.87 -2.74
C ASP A 325 7.28 -10.41 -3.52
N ILE A 326 7.52 -10.71 -4.79
CA ILE A 326 6.50 -11.18 -5.74
C ILE A 326 6.60 -12.68 -5.85
N VAL A 327 5.48 -13.38 -5.73
CA VAL A 327 5.42 -14.82 -5.92
C VAL A 327 5.10 -15.10 -7.39
N ARG A 328 5.89 -15.96 -8.02
CA ARG A 328 5.56 -16.59 -9.30
C ARG A 328 5.04 -18.00 -9.04
N TYR A 329 3.83 -18.30 -9.47
CA TYR A 329 3.15 -19.58 -9.29
C TYR A 329 2.90 -20.26 -10.64
N SER A 330 3.26 -21.54 -10.72
CA SER A 330 3.07 -22.44 -11.85
C SER A 330 1.73 -23.15 -11.74
N LYS A 331 0.83 -22.94 -12.70
CA LYS A 331 -0.45 -23.63 -12.78
C LYS A 331 -0.33 -25.07 -13.27
N SER A 332 0.77 -25.44 -13.92
CA SER A 332 0.96 -26.79 -14.48
C SER A 332 1.37 -27.81 -13.43
N ASP A 333 2.18 -27.41 -12.44
CA ASP A 333 2.74 -28.31 -11.44
C ASP A 333 2.65 -27.79 -10.00
N ASN A 334 1.91 -26.71 -9.79
CA ASN A 334 1.64 -26.06 -8.50
C ASN A 334 2.88 -25.52 -7.78
N THR A 335 4.02 -25.40 -8.44
CA THR A 335 5.22 -24.80 -7.83
C THR A 335 5.10 -23.31 -7.66
N PHE A 336 5.81 -22.76 -6.67
CA PHE A 336 6.02 -21.32 -6.63
C PHE A 336 7.40 -20.96 -6.09
N ASP A 337 7.87 -19.79 -6.53
CA ASP A 337 9.11 -19.18 -6.07
C ASP A 337 8.90 -17.67 -5.91
N TYR A 338 9.74 -17.01 -5.12
CA TYR A 338 9.78 -15.55 -5.15
C TYR A 338 10.60 -15.07 -6.35
N VAL A 339 10.17 -13.97 -6.94
CA VAL A 339 10.83 -13.32 -8.07
C VAL A 339 11.82 -12.31 -7.49
N PRO A 340 13.12 -12.50 -7.69
CA PRO A 340 14.11 -11.55 -7.20
C PRO A 340 14.02 -10.24 -7.99
N PHE A 341 14.04 -9.10 -7.30
CA PHE A 341 14.17 -7.74 -7.85
C PHE A 341 13.11 -7.23 -8.83
N GLY A 342 12.04 -8.00 -9.08
CA GLY A 342 10.85 -7.57 -9.83
C GLY A 342 11.08 -7.06 -11.27
N ASN A 343 12.28 -7.20 -11.83
CA ASN A 343 12.63 -6.77 -13.18
C ASN A 343 12.89 -8.00 -14.05
N ALA A 344 12.39 -8.01 -15.29
CA ALA A 344 12.37 -9.22 -16.13
C ALA A 344 13.75 -9.76 -16.56
N SER A 345 14.86 -9.16 -16.14
CA SER A 345 16.23 -9.53 -16.53
C SER A 345 17.07 -9.90 -15.30
N THR A 346 16.91 -11.13 -14.81
CA THR A 346 17.61 -11.61 -13.60
C THR A 346 18.68 -12.66 -13.95
N PRO A 347 19.95 -12.45 -13.58
CA PRO A 347 21.03 -13.43 -13.79
C PRO A 347 21.01 -14.61 -12.81
N GLY A 348 20.10 -14.62 -11.82
CA GLY A 348 19.95 -15.69 -10.82
C GLY A 348 18.52 -16.23 -10.72
N LYS A 349 18.34 -17.22 -9.82
CA LYS A 349 17.03 -17.79 -9.43
C LYS A 349 16.98 -18.05 -7.92
N MET A 350 15.78 -18.07 -7.37
CA MET A 350 15.56 -18.48 -6.00
C MET A 350 15.37 -20.00 -5.91
N TYR A 351 15.91 -20.61 -4.87
CA TYR A 351 15.92 -22.05 -4.65
C TYR A 351 15.58 -22.39 -3.21
N TRP A 352 14.76 -23.42 -3.01
CA TRP A 352 14.27 -23.82 -1.69
C TRP A 352 15.17 -24.81 -0.98
N TYR A 353 15.42 -24.55 0.30
CA TYR A 353 16.17 -25.43 1.19
C TYR A 353 15.60 -25.43 2.61
N ALA A 354 15.79 -26.52 3.34
CA ALA A 354 15.71 -26.51 4.80
C ALA A 354 17.00 -25.91 5.37
N GLN A 355 16.91 -25.06 6.41
CA GLN A 355 18.07 -24.37 6.99
C GLN A 355 19.16 -25.36 7.43
N SER A 356 18.79 -26.43 8.15
CA SER A 356 19.74 -27.42 8.66
C SER A 356 20.52 -28.12 7.56
N ASP A 357 19.87 -28.44 6.45
CA ASP A 357 20.47 -29.16 5.34
C ASP A 357 21.39 -28.21 4.55
N TYR A 358 20.94 -26.98 4.28
CA TYR A 358 21.77 -25.97 3.61
C TYR A 358 23.04 -25.62 4.41
N VAL A 359 22.92 -25.38 5.72
CA VAL A 359 24.06 -25.12 6.62
C VAL A 359 25.09 -26.24 6.54
N ARG A 360 24.64 -27.49 6.60
CA ARG A 360 25.49 -28.67 6.56
C ARG A 360 26.19 -28.85 5.21
N GLU A 361 25.48 -28.60 4.11
CA GLU A 361 25.93 -28.96 2.77
C GLU A 361 26.79 -27.89 2.10
N TYR A 362 26.42 -26.62 2.32
CA TYR A 362 27.16 -25.46 1.84
C TYR A 362 28.24 -24.99 2.83
N ASP A 363 28.34 -25.62 4.00
CA ASP A 363 29.31 -25.29 5.06
C ASP A 363 29.26 -23.80 5.45
N VAL A 364 28.04 -23.30 5.62
CA VAL A 364 27.77 -21.91 5.99
C VAL A 364 27.15 -21.83 7.38
N SER A 365 27.62 -20.88 8.20
CA SER A 365 27.03 -20.62 9.52
C SER A 365 25.93 -19.58 9.43
N GLN A 366 24.69 -19.95 9.74
CA GLN A 366 23.53 -19.04 9.77
C GLN A 366 22.46 -19.53 10.77
N TYR A 367 21.73 -18.58 11.37
CA TYR A 367 20.72 -18.82 12.40
C TYR A 367 19.49 -17.95 12.18
N ILE A 368 18.80 -18.12 11.05
CA ILE A 368 17.57 -17.38 10.77
C ILE A 368 16.42 -17.89 11.63
N TRP A 369 16.34 -19.21 11.81
CA TRP A 369 15.43 -19.84 12.75
C TRP A 369 16.19 -20.48 13.91
N ASN A 370 15.79 -20.16 15.14
CA ASN A 370 16.40 -20.66 16.38
C ASN A 370 16.35 -22.19 16.53
N HIS A 371 15.51 -22.89 15.77
CA HIS A 371 15.25 -24.32 15.94
C HIS A 371 15.58 -25.19 14.72
N GLY A 372 16.29 -24.65 13.72
CA GLY A 372 16.81 -25.42 12.57
C GLY A 372 15.77 -26.02 11.60
N LYS A 373 14.48 -25.99 11.94
CA LYS A 373 13.36 -26.49 11.12
C LYS A 373 12.86 -25.54 10.06
N GLY A 374 13.41 -24.34 9.98
CA GLY A 374 12.97 -23.32 9.04
C GLY A 374 13.29 -23.68 7.59
N VAL A 375 12.36 -23.32 6.71
CA VAL A 375 12.48 -23.45 5.27
C VAL A 375 12.50 -22.07 4.65
N GLY A 376 13.38 -21.87 3.68
CA GLY A 376 13.56 -20.58 3.04
C GLY A 376 14.11 -20.68 1.63
N GLN A 377 14.33 -19.52 1.01
CA GLN A 377 14.88 -19.43 -0.33
C GLN A 377 16.29 -18.82 -0.34
N VAL A 378 17.13 -19.34 -1.22
CA VAL A 378 18.49 -18.86 -1.48
C VAL A 378 18.56 -18.37 -2.92
N TYR A 379 19.13 -17.18 -3.15
CA TYR A 379 19.36 -16.66 -4.49
C TYR A 379 20.69 -17.19 -5.04
N LEU A 380 20.64 -18.02 -6.09
CA LEU A 380 21.83 -18.64 -6.69
C LEU A 380 21.87 -18.45 -8.21
N SER A 381 23.06 -18.53 -8.79
CA SER A 381 23.24 -18.62 -10.24
C SER A 381 22.68 -19.97 -10.73
N PRO A 382 21.97 -20.03 -11.88
CA PRO A 382 21.57 -21.30 -12.49
C PRO A 382 22.73 -22.25 -12.77
N ASP A 383 23.94 -21.71 -12.96
CA ASP A 383 25.17 -22.46 -13.25
C ASP A 383 25.97 -22.80 -11.98
N ASN A 384 25.40 -22.59 -10.79
CA ASN A 384 26.09 -22.91 -9.54
C ASN A 384 26.33 -24.43 -9.45
N ALA A 385 27.61 -24.83 -9.39
CA ALA A 385 28.03 -26.23 -9.37
C ALA A 385 27.46 -27.05 -8.19
N ASN A 386 27.07 -26.39 -7.10
CA ASN A 386 26.45 -27.05 -5.96
C ASN A 386 24.99 -27.45 -6.23
N LEU A 387 24.30 -26.85 -7.22
CA LEU A 387 22.90 -27.21 -7.53
C LEU A 387 22.75 -28.67 -8.00
N THR A 388 23.78 -29.24 -8.63
CA THR A 388 23.76 -30.67 -9.01
C THR A 388 24.14 -31.58 -7.86
N LYS A 389 25.00 -31.12 -6.94
CA LYS A 389 25.47 -31.90 -5.79
C LYS A 389 24.46 -31.90 -4.65
N TYR A 390 23.80 -30.76 -4.45
CA TYR A 390 22.83 -30.45 -3.41
C TYR A 390 21.58 -29.86 -4.06
N PRO A 391 20.82 -30.70 -4.78
CA PRO A 391 19.63 -30.26 -5.49
C PRO A 391 18.62 -29.58 -4.57
N PRO A 392 17.98 -28.50 -5.02
CA PRO A 392 16.97 -27.79 -4.24
C PRO A 392 15.67 -28.61 -4.12
N ALA A 393 14.91 -28.31 -3.07
CA ALA A 393 13.58 -28.87 -2.91
C ALA A 393 12.57 -28.22 -3.85
N LYS A 394 11.47 -28.92 -4.09
CA LYS A 394 10.31 -28.42 -4.83
C LYS A 394 9.23 -28.01 -3.84
N VAL A 395 8.91 -26.73 -3.76
CA VAL A 395 7.81 -26.25 -2.92
C VAL A 395 6.57 -26.02 -3.77
N THR A 396 5.45 -26.57 -3.31
CA THR A 396 4.18 -26.52 -4.03
C THR A 396 3.08 -25.92 -3.17
N PHE A 397 2.16 -25.19 -3.81
CA PHE A 397 0.94 -24.71 -3.18
C PHE A 397 -0.21 -25.65 -3.53
N LYS A 398 -0.66 -26.44 -2.57
CA LYS A 398 -1.74 -27.40 -2.74
C LYS A 398 -3.05 -26.74 -2.32
N ALA A 399 -3.84 -26.32 -3.30
CA ALA A 399 -5.17 -25.78 -3.09
C ALA A 399 -6.05 -26.76 -2.32
N ASP A 400 -6.87 -26.25 -1.42
CA ASP A 400 -7.90 -27.04 -0.78
C ASP A 400 -8.90 -27.53 -1.84
N PRO A 401 -9.45 -28.75 -1.71
CA PRO A 401 -10.55 -29.17 -2.55
C PRO A 401 -11.66 -28.12 -2.45
N ALA A 402 -12.13 -27.60 -3.59
CA ALA A 402 -13.22 -26.63 -3.62
C ALA A 402 -14.39 -27.18 -2.78
N ALA A 403 -14.79 -26.42 -1.76
CA ALA A 403 -15.90 -26.77 -0.87
C ALA A 403 -17.24 -26.70 -1.60
#